data_AF-A0AA47EHA2-F1
#
_entry.id   AF-A0AA47EHA2-F1
#
_cell.length_a   1.000
_cell.length_b   1.000
_cell.length_c   1.000
_cell.angle_alpha   90.00
_cell.angle_beta   90.00
_cell.angle_gamma   90.00
#
_symmetry.space_group_name_H-M   'P 1'
#
loop_
_entity.id
_entity.type
_entity.pdbx_description
1 polymer ?
#
loop_
_entity_poly.entity_id
_entity_poly.type
_entity_poly.pdbx_seq_one_letter_code
_entity_poly.pdbx_strand_id
1 'polypeptide(L)'
;MIKILHYALGLPPVNTGGLAKQPENIMVRQVANGNEVSLVYPGKISIDRGLKIKKNKSFNNIKVYQINNPISATLLSGEHNPKVSLRHMGFNIYIDFLKTIEVNIIHIHTLVNLDEEFISAANKMDIKIVFTAHDYLGICPKVKSIGSEETCTDHCNGEKCVICNR
;
A
#
# COMPACT_ATOMS: atom_id res chain seq x y z
N MET A 1 -0.52 -9.94 -23.22
CA MET A 1 -0.51 -10.43 -21.82
C MET A 1 0.34 -9.47 -21.00
N ILE A 2 -0.24 -8.85 -19.97
CA ILE A 2 0.46 -7.87 -19.11
C ILE A 2 0.60 -8.47 -17.70
N LYS A 3 1.73 -8.22 -17.04
CA LYS A 3 1.99 -8.57 -15.63
C LYS A 3 1.67 -7.37 -14.74
N ILE A 4 0.59 -7.47 -13.96
CA ILE A 4 0.02 -6.37 -13.17
C ILE A 4 0.20 -6.69 -11.69
N LEU A 5 0.85 -5.79 -10.94
CA LEU A 5 0.95 -5.86 -9.49
C LEU A 5 0.03 -4.85 -8.84
N HIS A 6 -0.90 -5.31 -8.03
CA HIS A 6 -1.73 -4.46 -7.20
C HIS A 6 -1.10 -4.25 -5.83
N TYR A 7 -1.13 -3.02 -5.33
CA TYR A 7 -0.92 -2.70 -3.92
C TYR A 7 -2.26 -2.33 -3.28
N ALA A 8 -2.68 -3.07 -2.26
CA ALA A 8 -3.89 -2.82 -1.49
C ALA A 8 -3.70 -3.30 -0.04
N LEU A 9 -4.67 -3.07 0.84
CA LEU A 9 -4.59 -3.52 2.25
C LEU A 9 -4.78 -5.04 2.42
N GLY A 10 -5.10 -5.77 1.36
CA GLY A 10 -5.26 -7.23 1.38
C GLY A 10 -6.62 -7.67 0.85
N LEU A 11 -6.78 -8.99 0.71
CA LEU A 11 -8.02 -9.64 0.25
C LEU A 11 -8.82 -10.20 1.44
N PRO A 12 -10.14 -10.39 1.30
CA PRO A 12 -10.91 -11.14 2.28
C PRO A 12 -10.30 -12.55 2.52
N PRO A 13 -10.17 -13.02 3.78
CA PRO A 13 -10.66 -12.42 5.02
C PRO A 13 -9.67 -11.46 5.73
N VAL A 14 -8.48 -11.20 5.15
CA VAL A 14 -7.42 -10.36 5.76
C VAL A 14 -7.90 -8.93 5.98
N ASN A 15 -8.66 -8.39 5.02
CA ASN A 15 -9.39 -7.14 5.17
C ASN A 15 -10.82 -7.31 4.64
N THR A 16 -11.79 -6.72 5.33
CA THR A 16 -13.21 -6.77 4.99
C THR A 16 -13.74 -5.36 4.73
N GLY A 17 -14.76 -5.23 3.87
CA GLY A 17 -15.33 -3.93 3.46
C GLY A 17 -15.00 -3.50 2.03
N GLY A 18 -15.47 -2.30 1.64
CA GLY A 18 -15.40 -1.80 0.26
C GLY A 18 -13.97 -1.65 -0.28
N LEU A 19 -13.03 -1.26 0.58
CA LEU A 19 -11.61 -1.07 0.24
C LEU A 19 -10.89 -2.36 -0.15
N ALA A 20 -11.36 -3.52 0.33
CA ALA A 20 -10.82 -4.83 -0.05
C ALA A 20 -11.59 -5.42 -1.26
N LYS A 21 -12.91 -5.19 -1.34
CA LYS A 21 -13.75 -5.80 -2.36
C LYS A 21 -13.60 -5.19 -3.75
N GLN A 22 -13.38 -3.87 -3.86
CA GLN A 22 -13.19 -3.25 -5.17
C GLN A 22 -11.90 -3.71 -5.88
N PRO A 23 -10.71 -3.69 -5.23
CA PRO A 23 -9.49 -4.22 -5.84
C PRO A 23 -9.62 -5.69 -6.25
N GLU A 24 -10.29 -6.52 -5.43
CA GLU A 24 -10.56 -7.94 -5.75
C GLU A 24 -11.29 -8.08 -7.10
N ASN A 25 -12.40 -7.37 -7.29
CA ASN A 25 -13.19 -7.47 -8.51
C ASN A 25 -12.39 -7.05 -9.77
N ILE A 26 -11.57 -6.00 -9.65
CA ILE A 26 -10.70 -5.53 -10.73
C ILE A 26 -9.68 -6.61 -11.08
N MET A 27 -8.99 -7.16 -10.08
CA MET A 27 -7.98 -8.20 -10.28
C MET A 27 -8.57 -9.47 -10.91
N VAL A 28 -9.73 -9.93 -10.42
CA VAL A 28 -10.42 -11.10 -10.98
C VAL A 28 -10.79 -10.89 -12.44
N ARG A 29 -11.27 -9.69 -12.81
CA ARG A 29 -11.59 -9.37 -14.21
C ARG A 29 -10.35 -9.31 -15.09
N GLN A 30 -9.24 -8.77 -14.59
CA GLN A 30 -7.97 -8.73 -15.33
C GLN A 30 -7.40 -10.13 -15.58
N VAL A 31 -7.51 -11.04 -14.59
CA VAL A 31 -7.18 -12.46 -14.75
C VAL A 31 -8.06 -13.08 -15.83
N ALA A 32 -9.37 -12.85 -15.80
CA ALA A 32 -10.31 -13.37 -16.80
C ALA A 32 -10.01 -12.86 -18.23
N ASN A 33 -9.40 -11.68 -18.34
CA ASN A 33 -8.93 -11.11 -19.60
C ASN A 33 -7.54 -11.63 -20.05
N GLY A 34 -6.98 -12.63 -19.36
CA GLY A 34 -5.70 -13.25 -19.73
C GLY A 34 -4.45 -12.48 -19.26
N ASN A 35 -4.57 -11.62 -18.25
CA ASN A 35 -3.41 -10.96 -17.63
C ASN A 35 -2.85 -11.78 -16.47
N GLU A 36 -1.55 -11.60 -16.20
CA GLU A 36 -0.92 -12.18 -15.03
C GLU A 36 -1.02 -11.20 -13.86
N VAL A 37 -1.83 -11.53 -12.85
CA VAL A 37 -2.16 -10.60 -11.77
C VAL A 37 -1.53 -11.04 -10.46
N SER A 38 -0.89 -10.09 -9.78
CA SER A 38 -0.32 -10.27 -8.45
C SER A 38 -0.85 -9.20 -7.50
N LEU A 39 -0.93 -9.54 -6.22
CA LEU A 39 -1.24 -8.62 -5.13
C LEU A 39 -0.09 -8.61 -4.14
N VAL A 40 0.32 -7.42 -3.71
CA VAL A 40 1.15 -7.24 -2.52
C VAL A 40 0.41 -6.36 -1.51
N TYR A 41 0.50 -6.72 -0.23
CA TYR A 41 -0.15 -5.96 0.85
C TYR A 41 0.72 -5.87 2.11
N PRO A 42 0.55 -4.83 2.93
CA PRO A 42 1.25 -4.68 4.21
C PRO A 42 0.76 -5.75 5.20
N GLY A 43 1.70 -6.53 5.70
CA GLY A 43 1.46 -7.72 6.52
C GLY A 43 1.68 -7.50 8.01
N LYS A 44 2.02 -8.59 8.70
CA LYS A 44 2.22 -8.58 10.16
C LYS A 44 3.60 -8.00 10.51
N ILE A 45 3.68 -7.37 11.67
CA ILE A 45 4.94 -7.06 12.34
C ILE A 45 5.36 -8.31 13.14
N SER A 46 6.58 -8.78 12.91
CA SER A 46 7.19 -9.92 13.60
C SER A 46 8.30 -9.49 14.55
N ILE A 47 8.76 -10.42 15.39
CA ILE A 47 9.87 -10.22 16.35
C ILE A 47 11.20 -9.97 15.62
N ASP A 48 11.41 -10.72 14.53
CA ASP A 48 12.34 -10.39 13.46
C ASP A 48 11.91 -9.05 12.86
N ARG A 49 12.78 -8.02 12.96
CA ARG A 49 12.47 -6.65 12.52
C ARG A 49 12.89 -6.35 11.08
N GLY A 50 13.38 -7.34 10.33
CA GLY A 50 13.81 -7.16 8.95
C GLY A 50 12.62 -7.16 7.99
N LEU A 51 12.56 -6.20 7.07
CA LEU A 51 11.57 -6.19 6.00
C LEU A 51 11.70 -7.46 5.16
N LYS A 52 10.60 -8.16 4.90
CA LYS A 52 10.59 -9.39 4.08
C LYS A 52 9.31 -9.50 3.28
N ILE A 53 9.43 -9.90 2.02
CA ILE A 53 8.27 -10.15 1.16
C ILE A 53 8.09 -11.66 1.02
N LYS A 54 6.94 -12.18 1.47
CA LYS A 54 6.63 -13.62 1.44
C LYS A 54 5.46 -13.89 0.51
N LYS A 55 5.54 -14.98 -0.25
CA LYS A 55 4.44 -15.47 -1.07
C LYS A 55 3.42 -16.21 -0.18
N ASN A 56 2.15 -15.87 -0.33
CA ASN A 56 1.02 -16.52 0.32
C ASN A 56 0.25 -17.41 -0.68
N LYS A 57 -0.80 -18.09 -0.18
CA LYS A 57 -1.69 -18.88 -1.03
C LYS A 57 -2.36 -17.97 -2.07
N SER A 58 -2.32 -18.39 -3.33
CA SER A 58 -3.00 -17.69 -4.42
C SER A 58 -4.52 -17.66 -4.20
N PHE A 59 -5.17 -16.63 -4.72
CA PHE A 59 -6.63 -16.43 -4.65
C PHE A 59 -7.17 -16.16 -6.04
N ASN A 60 -8.11 -16.97 -6.56
CA ASN A 60 -8.68 -16.78 -7.91
C ASN A 60 -7.61 -16.55 -9.01
N ASN A 61 -6.55 -17.36 -9.00
CA ASN A 61 -5.37 -17.24 -9.89
C ASN A 61 -4.55 -15.94 -9.74
N ILE A 62 -4.82 -15.13 -8.72
CA ILE A 62 -4.00 -13.98 -8.31
C ILE A 62 -2.86 -14.49 -7.42
N LYS A 63 -1.62 -14.18 -7.78
CA LYS A 63 -0.45 -14.47 -6.92
C LYS A 63 -0.44 -13.48 -5.75
N VAL A 64 -0.39 -13.97 -4.51
CA VAL A 64 -0.50 -13.11 -3.34
C VAL A 64 0.84 -13.04 -2.60
N TYR A 65 1.25 -11.83 -2.24
CA TYR A 65 2.47 -11.52 -1.51
C TYR A 65 2.17 -10.62 -0.32
N GLN A 66 2.94 -10.81 0.75
CA GLN A 66 2.80 -10.07 2.00
C GLN A 66 4.13 -9.45 2.40
N ILE A 67 4.12 -8.14 2.66
CA ILE A 67 5.27 -7.40 3.20
C ILE A 67 5.22 -7.53 4.72
N ASN A 68 6.13 -8.31 5.31
CA ASN A 68 6.29 -8.38 6.75
C ASN A 68 7.24 -7.29 7.23
N ASN A 69 6.94 -6.75 8.41
CA ASN A 69 7.64 -5.59 8.98
C ASN A 69 7.70 -4.40 8.01
N PRO A 70 6.54 -3.94 7.49
CA PRO A 70 6.52 -2.72 6.68
C PRO A 70 7.05 -1.55 7.53
N ILE A 71 7.92 -0.74 6.93
CA ILE A 71 8.59 0.38 7.60
C ILE A 71 7.61 1.56 7.78
N SER A 72 6.61 1.65 6.89
CA SER A 72 5.51 2.60 6.98
C SER A 72 4.40 2.03 7.88
N ALA A 73 4.25 2.64 9.06
CA ALA A 73 3.12 2.40 9.96
C ALA A 73 2.25 3.67 10.03
N THR A 74 1.66 4.05 8.89
CA THR A 74 0.52 4.96 8.91
C THR A 74 -0.65 4.19 9.49
N LEU A 75 -0.82 4.25 10.81
CA LEU A 75 -2.05 3.77 11.42
C LEU A 75 -3.20 4.64 10.93
N LEU A 76 -4.35 4.02 10.63
CA LEU A 76 -5.60 4.71 10.32
C LEU A 76 -6.09 5.63 11.47
N SER A 77 -5.43 5.58 12.64
CA SER A 77 -5.60 6.49 13.78
C SER A 77 -4.73 7.74 13.74
N GLY A 78 -3.86 7.91 12.73
CA GLY A 78 -2.86 8.97 12.63
C GLY A 78 -1.44 8.48 12.92
N GLU A 79 -0.42 9.22 12.46
CA GLU A 79 0.99 8.92 12.69
C GLU A 79 1.56 9.83 13.79
N HIS A 80 1.87 9.26 14.96
CA HIS A 80 2.38 10.01 16.11
C HIS A 80 3.89 10.29 16.04
N ASN A 81 4.64 9.62 15.15
CA ASN A 81 6.09 9.78 15.05
C ASN A 81 6.63 9.56 13.61
N PRO A 82 6.71 10.61 12.78
CA PRO A 82 7.19 10.52 11.40
C PRO A 82 8.67 10.13 11.27
N LYS A 83 9.44 10.08 12.37
CA LYS A 83 10.86 9.64 12.30
C LYS A 83 11.00 8.12 12.18
N VAL A 84 9.97 7.36 12.55
CA VAL A 84 10.01 5.89 12.48
C VAL A 84 9.82 5.41 11.04
N SER A 85 9.01 6.11 10.24
CA SER A 85 8.76 5.82 8.82
C SER A 85 9.93 6.15 7.88
N LEU A 86 10.96 6.87 8.34
CA LEU A 86 12.12 7.29 7.52
C LEU A 86 13.30 6.30 7.52
N ARG A 87 13.14 5.08 8.04
CA ARG A 87 14.23 4.08 8.05
C ARG A 87 14.37 3.41 6.68
N HIS A 88 15.34 3.87 5.89
CA HIS A 88 15.63 3.36 4.55
C HIS A 88 16.33 1.99 4.61
N MET A 89 15.58 0.89 4.49
CA MET A 89 16.12 -0.48 4.59
C MET A 89 15.45 -1.49 3.64
N GLY A 90 14.35 -1.13 3.00
CA GLY A 90 13.55 -1.94 2.09
C GLY A 90 13.95 -1.84 0.62
N PHE A 91 14.64 -0.79 0.18
CA PHE A 91 14.86 -0.50 -1.25
C PHE A 91 15.38 -1.70 -2.07
N ASN A 92 16.48 -2.33 -1.65
CA ASN A 92 17.04 -3.48 -2.38
C ASN A 92 16.10 -4.69 -2.37
N ILE A 93 15.37 -4.91 -1.27
CA ILE A 93 14.40 -5.99 -1.16
C ILE A 93 13.24 -5.79 -2.14
N TYR A 94 12.80 -4.53 -2.31
CA TYR A 94 11.78 -4.19 -3.29
C TYR A 94 12.27 -4.36 -4.72
N ILE A 95 13.50 -3.93 -5.04
CA ILE A 95 14.11 -4.17 -6.34
C ILE A 95 14.15 -5.67 -6.66
N ASP A 96 14.65 -6.50 -5.74
CA ASP A 96 14.78 -7.94 -5.95
C ASP A 96 13.41 -8.62 -6.10
N PHE A 97 12.42 -8.19 -5.31
CA PHE A 97 11.05 -8.64 -5.46
C PHE A 97 10.48 -8.28 -6.83
N LEU A 98 10.52 -7.01 -7.23
CA LEU A 98 9.96 -6.53 -8.50
C LEU A 98 10.63 -7.21 -9.71
N LYS A 99 11.95 -7.47 -9.64
CA LYS A 99 12.69 -8.26 -10.64
C LYS A 99 12.19 -9.70 -10.70
N THR A 100 11.98 -10.34 -9.55
CA THR A 100 11.55 -11.74 -9.45
C THR A 100 10.20 -11.99 -10.11
N ILE A 101 9.28 -11.02 -10.02
CA ILE A 101 7.93 -11.14 -10.60
C ILE A 101 7.78 -10.47 -11.96
N GLU A 102 8.81 -9.75 -12.43
CA GLU A 102 8.89 -9.11 -13.76
C GLU A 102 7.66 -8.25 -14.11
N VAL A 103 7.24 -7.38 -13.19
CA VAL A 103 6.02 -6.58 -13.34
C VAL A 103 6.15 -5.55 -14.46
N ASN A 104 5.08 -5.37 -15.23
CA ASN A 104 4.98 -4.30 -16.23
C ASN A 104 4.33 -3.03 -15.67
N ILE A 105 3.31 -3.19 -14.82
CA ILE A 105 2.53 -2.08 -14.26
C ILE A 105 2.21 -2.36 -12.79
N ILE A 106 2.35 -1.33 -11.95
CA ILE A 106 1.90 -1.34 -10.55
C ILE A 106 0.63 -0.50 -10.43
N HIS A 107 -0.44 -1.07 -9.86
CA HIS A 107 -1.69 -0.37 -9.57
C HIS A 107 -1.89 -0.24 -8.06
N ILE A 108 -1.79 0.98 -7.55
CA ILE A 108 -1.88 1.31 -6.13
C ILE A 108 -3.29 1.78 -5.80
N HIS A 109 -3.90 1.15 -4.78
CA HIS A 109 -5.26 1.46 -4.33
C HIS A 109 -5.32 2.31 -3.06
N THR A 110 -4.20 2.45 -2.36
CA THR A 110 -4.09 3.26 -1.15
C THR A 110 -2.63 3.59 -0.90
N LEU A 111 -2.37 4.73 -0.24
CA LEU A 111 -1.05 5.09 0.27
C LEU A 111 -0.83 4.58 1.71
N VAL A 112 -1.86 4.02 2.35
CA VAL A 112 -1.81 3.55 3.74
C VAL A 112 -0.78 2.42 3.86
N ASN A 113 0.19 2.59 4.75
CA ASN A 113 1.33 1.68 4.97
C ASN A 113 2.18 1.39 3.72
N LEU A 114 2.09 2.26 2.71
CA LEU A 114 2.96 2.19 1.56
C LEU A 114 4.32 2.78 1.92
N ASP A 115 5.37 2.01 1.66
CA ASP A 115 6.74 2.44 1.85
C ASP A 115 7.19 3.28 0.65
N GLU A 116 7.80 4.44 0.88
CA GLU A 116 8.33 5.30 -0.19
C GLU A 116 9.44 4.60 -0.99
N GLU A 117 10.18 3.68 -0.37
CA GLU A 117 11.21 2.91 -1.05
C GLU A 117 10.63 1.91 -2.05
N PHE A 118 9.37 1.49 -1.89
CA PHE A 118 8.68 0.67 -2.88
C PHE A 118 8.44 1.45 -4.18
N ILE A 119 8.01 2.70 -4.05
CA ILE A 119 7.83 3.62 -5.19
C ILE A 119 9.19 3.95 -5.82
N SER A 120 10.19 4.24 -5.00
CA SER A 120 11.54 4.55 -5.46
C SER A 120 12.15 3.37 -6.22
N ALA A 121 11.95 2.14 -5.75
CA ALA A 121 12.40 0.93 -6.43
C ALA A 121 11.70 0.75 -7.78
N ALA A 122 10.37 0.92 -7.83
CA ALA A 122 9.60 0.86 -9.07
C ALA A 122 10.05 1.91 -10.10
N ASN A 123 10.25 3.16 -9.67
CA ASN A 123 10.75 4.24 -10.52
C ASN A 123 12.17 3.95 -11.02
N LYS A 124 13.05 3.42 -10.16
CA LYS A 124 14.42 3.02 -10.56
C LYS A 124 14.42 1.95 -11.67
N MET A 125 13.38 1.12 -11.70
CA MET A 125 13.19 0.07 -12.70
C MET A 125 12.35 0.51 -13.90
N ASP A 126 11.96 1.78 -13.99
CA ASP A 126 11.10 2.33 -15.05
C ASP A 126 9.74 1.61 -15.17
N ILE A 127 9.21 1.12 -14.04
CA ILE A 127 7.90 0.46 -13.99
C ILE A 127 6.79 1.50 -13.92
N LYS A 128 5.79 1.38 -14.79
CA LYS A 128 4.64 2.29 -14.81
C LYS A 128 3.80 2.12 -13.54
N ILE A 129 3.45 3.23 -12.91
CA ILE A 129 2.63 3.26 -11.69
C ILE A 129 1.30 3.97 -12.01
N VAL A 130 0.19 3.33 -11.65
CA VAL A 130 -1.15 3.90 -11.66
C VAL A 130 -1.65 3.97 -10.23
N PHE A 131 -2.12 5.13 -9.79
CA PHE A 131 -2.74 5.30 -8.49
C PHE A 131 -4.24 5.56 -8.63
N THR A 132 -5.05 4.89 -7.82
CA THR A 132 -6.47 5.17 -7.67
C THR A 132 -6.73 5.43 -6.19
N ALA A 133 -7.19 6.63 -5.87
CA ALA A 133 -7.52 7.00 -4.51
C ALA A 133 -8.84 6.33 -4.08
N HIS A 134 -8.77 5.41 -3.11
CA HIS A 134 -9.94 4.83 -2.44
C HIS A 134 -10.17 5.43 -1.04
N ASP A 135 -9.21 6.22 -0.55
CA ASP A 135 -9.24 6.91 0.72
C ASP A 135 -8.59 8.30 0.58
N TYR A 136 -8.71 9.09 1.65
CA TYR A 136 -8.22 10.46 1.69
C TYR A 136 -6.81 10.59 2.27
N LEU A 137 -6.00 9.52 2.38
CA LEU A 137 -4.68 9.62 3.04
C LEU A 137 -3.77 10.64 2.34
N GLY A 138 -3.83 10.71 1.01
CA GLY A 138 -3.07 11.69 0.23
C GLY A 138 -3.45 13.16 0.49
N ILE A 139 -4.53 13.41 1.24
CA ILE A 139 -5.06 14.74 1.57
C ILE A 139 -5.07 14.97 3.09
N CYS A 140 -5.40 13.94 3.86
CA CYS A 140 -5.57 14.00 5.31
C CYS A 140 -4.98 12.75 5.97
N PRO A 141 -3.97 12.89 6.86
CA PRO A 141 -3.38 11.75 7.56
C PRO A 141 -4.38 10.90 8.37
N LYS A 142 -5.50 11.50 8.80
CA LYS A 142 -6.60 10.84 9.54
C LYS A 142 -7.64 10.19 8.62
N VAL A 143 -7.45 10.24 7.30
CA VAL A 143 -8.32 9.70 6.23
C VAL A 143 -9.79 10.13 6.25
N LYS A 144 -10.15 11.12 7.08
CA LYS A 144 -11.54 11.54 7.33
C LYS A 144 -11.87 12.95 6.86
N SER A 145 -10.87 13.84 6.72
CA SER A 145 -11.06 15.27 6.41
C SER A 145 -12.09 15.98 7.33
N ILE A 146 -12.27 15.46 8.54
CA ILE A 146 -13.15 16.00 9.59
C ILE A 146 -12.26 16.29 10.81
N GLY A 147 -12.31 17.52 11.31
CA GLY A 147 -11.65 17.98 12.53
C GLY A 147 -12.35 17.46 13.80
N SER A 148 -12.22 18.18 14.92
CA SER A 148 -12.89 17.79 16.17
C SER A 148 -14.41 17.88 16.07
N GLU A 149 -14.95 18.88 15.36
CA GLU A 149 -16.40 19.12 15.27
C GLU A 149 -16.89 19.58 13.88
N GLU A 150 -15.99 19.89 12.94
CA GLU A 150 -16.32 20.45 11.61
C GLU A 150 -15.44 19.88 10.49
N THR A 151 -15.82 20.07 9.22
CA THR A 151 -14.97 19.74 8.06
C THR A 151 -13.65 20.50 8.11
N CYS A 152 -12.53 19.84 7.85
CA CYS A 152 -11.22 20.49 7.85
C CYS A 152 -11.09 21.39 6.60
N THR A 153 -11.19 22.70 6.78
CA THR A 153 -11.10 23.70 5.70
C THR A 153 -9.77 24.46 5.69
N ASP A 154 -9.03 24.45 6.81
CA ASP A 154 -7.70 25.04 6.93
C ASP A 154 -6.80 24.14 7.78
N HIS A 155 -5.78 23.59 7.15
CA HIS A 155 -4.78 22.73 7.80
C HIS A 155 -3.52 23.48 8.24
N CYS A 156 -3.44 24.80 8.02
CA CYS A 156 -2.30 25.67 8.38
C CYS A 156 -0.95 25.02 8.01
N ASN A 157 -0.79 24.67 6.73
CA ASN A 157 0.39 23.97 6.21
C ASN A 157 0.81 22.71 7.01
N GLY A 158 -0.15 22.03 7.64
CA GLY A 158 0.07 20.79 8.41
C GLY A 158 0.21 21.00 9.92
N GLU A 159 0.37 22.23 10.42
CA GLU A 159 0.52 22.49 11.87
C GLU A 159 -0.73 22.04 12.66
N LYS A 160 -1.91 22.34 12.14
CA LYS A 160 -3.18 21.90 12.74
C LYS A 160 -3.36 20.39 12.67
N CYS A 161 -2.77 19.73 11.67
CA CYS A 161 -2.81 18.27 11.54
C CYS A 161 -2.04 17.57 12.67
N VAL A 162 -0.97 18.18 13.19
CA VAL A 162 -0.23 17.62 14.34
C VAL A 162 -1.12 17.52 15.58
N ILE A 163 -2.00 18.49 15.78
CA ILE A 163 -2.95 18.51 16.90
C ILE A 163 -4.10 17.51 16.62
N CYS A 164 -4.62 17.51 15.39
CA CYS A 164 -5.76 16.65 15.00
C CYS A 164 -5.44 15.14 14.99
N ASN A 165 -4.18 14.77 14.74
CA ASN A 165 -3.69 13.39 14.75
C ASN A 165 -3.23 12.90 16.14
N ARG A 166 -3.38 13.71 17.20
CA ARG A 166 -3.28 13.23 18.59
C ARG A 166 -4.55 12.52 19.01
#